data_AF-A0A8H5SSL0-F1
#
_entry.id   AF-A0A8H5SSL0-F1
#
_cell.length_a   1.000
_cell.length_b   1.000
_cell.length_c   1.000
_cell.angle_alpha   90.00
_cell.angle_beta   90.00
_cell.angle_gamma   90.00
#
_symmetry.space_group_name_H-M   'P 1'
#
loop_
_entity.id
_entity.type
_entity.pdbx_description
1 polymer ?
#
loop_
_entity_poly.entity_id
_entity_poly.type
_entity_poly.pdbx_seq_one_letter_code
_entity_poly.pdbx_strand_id
1 'polypeptide(L)'
;MKPSRAFASVTALSCSLATAAPPSNYLNWKTFKANGVNLGGWLHQEAVIDPRWWNQYAPGTPDEWDFCAKLKSQCGPVLEQRYASYITTKDIDSMAAAGINVIRVPTGYNAWVTVPGSRLYSGNQARFLRAISDYAIKKYGIHVILDIHSLPGGLNGMGLGEKEGNYGWFQNQTALEYSYKAVEAAIKFIQGSDVPQGFTLAPINEPVDNRDITKFGTPEALSDQGAAWVLQYFQGVISRVEKANPKIPIMLQGGFRPVDYWAKYFAASTNLVFDVHNYYFAGRPTTSQNLAGFICSDAKNTTSPKFPVFVGEWSIQAATNNTFTSRAQNLNTGLKAWATYTQGSAYWTWKFFGNEPVDGEGAQGDYWNYSDFVKMDIINPSAGATCK
;
A
#
# COMPACT_ATOMS: atom_id res chain seq x y z
N MET A 1 -45.90 -43.90 -11.32
CA MET A 1 -44.54 -43.44 -10.92
C MET A 1 -44.51 -41.92 -10.98
N LYS A 2 -44.33 -41.25 -9.83
CA LYS A 2 -44.21 -39.78 -9.72
C LYS A 2 -42.73 -39.40 -9.76
N PRO A 3 -42.32 -38.30 -10.44
CA PRO A 3 -40.95 -37.84 -10.36
C PRO A 3 -40.76 -37.06 -9.05
N SER A 4 -39.77 -37.48 -8.25
CA SER A 4 -39.30 -36.79 -7.06
C SER A 4 -38.55 -35.52 -7.46
N ARG A 5 -39.03 -34.36 -7.01
CA ARG A 5 -38.27 -33.10 -7.03
C ARG A 5 -37.43 -33.05 -5.77
N ALA A 6 -36.12 -33.24 -5.91
CA ALA A 6 -35.17 -32.94 -4.86
C ALA A 6 -35.01 -31.42 -4.76
N PHE A 7 -35.47 -30.83 -3.65
CA PHE A 7 -35.12 -29.46 -3.28
C PHE A 7 -33.67 -29.46 -2.79
N ALA A 8 -32.79 -28.77 -3.52
CA ALA A 8 -31.46 -28.43 -3.03
C ALA A 8 -31.63 -27.37 -1.93
N SER A 9 -31.35 -27.75 -0.69
CA SER A 9 -31.33 -26.84 0.44
C SER A 9 -30.09 -25.97 0.32
N VAL A 10 -30.28 -24.67 0.04
CA VAL A 10 -29.22 -23.66 0.09
C VAL A 10 -28.97 -23.37 1.56
N THR A 11 -27.95 -24.00 2.14
CA THR A 11 -27.43 -23.62 3.45
C THR A 11 -26.73 -22.27 3.29
N ALA A 12 -27.43 -21.20 3.63
CA ALA A 12 -26.81 -19.90 3.83
C ALA A 12 -25.83 -20.04 5.00
N LEU A 13 -24.52 -20.02 4.72
CA LEU A 13 -23.52 -19.77 5.75
C LEU A 13 -23.77 -18.34 6.24
N SER A 14 -24.44 -18.21 7.38
CA SER A 14 -24.42 -16.97 8.14
C SER A 14 -22.99 -16.76 8.64
N CYS A 15 -22.19 -16.04 7.85
CA CYS A 15 -20.90 -15.53 8.30
C CYS A 15 -21.21 -14.48 9.36
N SER A 16 -21.26 -14.90 10.64
CA SER A 16 -21.28 -13.97 11.75
C SER A 16 -20.01 -13.14 11.66
N LEU A 17 -20.13 -11.89 11.20
CA LEU A 17 -19.07 -10.91 11.21
C LEU A 17 -18.54 -10.83 12.64
N ALA A 18 -17.44 -11.52 12.91
CA ALA A 18 -16.81 -11.49 14.21
C ALA A 18 -16.29 -10.06 14.41
N THR A 19 -16.96 -9.29 15.26
CA THR A 19 -16.40 -8.06 15.80
C THR A 19 -15.17 -8.46 16.61
N ALA A 20 -13.98 -8.31 16.05
CA ALA A 20 -12.76 -8.47 16.84
C ALA A 20 -12.71 -7.31 17.85
N ALA A 21 -12.46 -7.62 19.12
CA ALA A 21 -12.28 -6.60 20.14
C ALA A 21 -11.13 -5.66 19.73
N PRO A 22 -11.18 -4.37 20.08
CA PRO A 22 -10.07 -3.45 19.85
C PRO A 22 -8.77 -4.02 20.42
N PRO A 23 -7.62 -3.82 19.74
CA PRO A 23 -6.34 -4.33 20.22
C PRO A 23 -6.01 -3.74 21.59
N SER A 24 -5.64 -4.60 22.54
CA SER A 24 -5.21 -4.17 23.89
C SER A 24 -3.71 -3.91 23.99
N ASN A 25 -2.93 -4.44 23.04
CA ASN A 25 -1.47 -4.36 23.00
C ASN A 25 -0.99 -3.81 21.66
N TYR A 26 0.20 -3.19 21.67
CA TYR A 26 0.89 -2.81 20.44
C TYR A 26 1.26 -4.05 19.63
N LEU A 27 1.10 -3.94 18.31
CA LEU A 27 1.35 -5.04 17.38
C LEU A 27 2.83 -5.42 17.36
N ASN A 28 3.11 -6.72 17.42
CA ASN A 28 4.45 -7.28 17.20
C ASN A 28 4.51 -7.93 15.81
N TRP A 29 5.16 -7.25 14.86
CA TRP A 29 5.31 -7.75 13.49
C TRP A 29 6.07 -9.08 13.39
N LYS A 30 6.87 -9.48 14.40
CA LYS A 30 7.56 -10.78 14.38
C LYS A 30 6.59 -11.96 14.45
N THR A 31 5.40 -11.76 15.02
CA THR A 31 4.41 -12.83 15.26
C THR A 31 3.07 -12.57 14.56
N PHE A 32 2.82 -11.34 14.12
CA PHE A 32 1.56 -10.97 13.50
C PHE A 32 1.48 -11.41 12.03
N LYS A 33 0.35 -11.99 11.63
CA LYS A 33 0.07 -12.39 10.25
C LYS A 33 -0.99 -11.50 9.63
N ALA A 34 -0.61 -10.85 8.53
CA ALA A 34 -1.37 -9.83 7.83
C ALA A 34 -2.01 -10.38 6.55
N ASN A 35 -3.30 -10.09 6.39
CA ASN A 35 -4.02 -10.15 5.13
C ASN A 35 -4.60 -8.76 4.89
N GLY A 36 -4.01 -8.02 3.96
CA GLY A 36 -4.27 -6.59 3.80
C GLY A 36 -4.65 -6.16 2.40
N VAL A 37 -5.09 -4.91 2.32
CA VAL A 37 -5.27 -4.16 1.08
C VAL A 37 -4.75 -2.74 1.26
N ASN A 38 -4.31 -2.13 0.16
CA ASN A 38 -4.03 -0.71 0.11
C ASN A 38 -5.31 0.10 -0.13
N LEU A 39 -5.35 1.32 0.41
CA LEU A 39 -6.36 2.33 0.11
C LEU A 39 -5.81 3.37 -0.88
N GLY A 40 -5.18 2.88 -1.95
CA GLY A 40 -4.59 3.70 -3.01
C GLY A 40 -5.63 4.55 -3.75
N GLY A 41 -5.23 5.73 -4.21
CA GLY A 41 -6.10 6.68 -4.90
C GLY A 41 -7.14 7.37 -4.01
N TRP A 42 -7.00 7.28 -2.68
CA TRP A 42 -7.88 7.92 -1.70
C TRP A 42 -7.33 9.25 -1.18
N LEU A 43 -6.31 9.24 -0.32
CA LEU A 43 -5.70 10.45 0.28
C LEU A 43 -4.45 10.92 -0.45
N HIS A 44 -3.99 10.12 -1.41
CA HIS A 44 -2.96 10.45 -2.38
C HIS A 44 -3.42 9.92 -3.74
N GLN A 45 -3.41 10.77 -4.76
CA GLN A 45 -4.08 10.48 -6.02
C GLN A 45 -3.12 9.98 -7.10
N GLU A 46 -3.55 8.97 -7.83
CA GLU A 46 -2.91 8.49 -9.05
C GLU A 46 -3.94 8.41 -10.17
N ALA A 47 -3.61 8.97 -11.32
CA ALA A 47 -4.53 9.04 -12.47
C ALA A 47 -5.01 7.65 -12.91
N VAL A 48 -4.12 6.66 -12.84
CA VAL A 48 -4.36 5.29 -13.31
C VAL A 48 -5.43 4.55 -12.49
N ILE A 49 -5.62 4.93 -11.21
CA ILE A 49 -6.56 4.23 -10.31
C ILE A 49 -8.01 4.57 -10.65
N ASP A 50 -8.30 5.80 -11.05
CA ASP A 50 -9.66 6.24 -11.42
C ASP A 50 -9.58 7.27 -12.55
N PRO A 51 -9.25 6.84 -13.78
CA PRO A 51 -9.02 7.74 -14.90
C PRO A 51 -10.31 8.46 -15.32
N ARG A 52 -11.49 7.88 -15.04
CA ARG A 52 -12.77 8.54 -15.31
C ARG A 52 -12.96 9.75 -14.40
N TRP A 53 -12.77 9.59 -13.10
CA TRP A 53 -12.82 10.71 -12.16
C TRP A 53 -11.72 11.72 -12.49
N TRP A 54 -10.49 11.25 -12.75
CA TRP A 54 -9.37 12.13 -13.07
C TRP A 54 -9.66 13.04 -14.27
N ASN A 55 -10.10 12.44 -15.38
CA ASN A 55 -10.38 13.15 -16.63
C ASN A 55 -11.61 14.05 -16.57
N GLN A 56 -12.53 13.83 -15.62
CA GLN A 56 -13.64 14.75 -15.38
C GLN A 56 -13.14 16.11 -14.85
N TYR A 57 -12.09 16.13 -14.03
CA TYR A 57 -11.64 17.34 -13.34
C TYR A 57 -10.39 17.96 -13.98
N ALA A 58 -9.37 17.16 -14.28
CA ALA A 58 -8.10 17.66 -14.81
C ALA A 58 -7.55 16.74 -15.90
N PRO A 59 -8.20 16.63 -17.07
CA PRO A 59 -7.75 15.74 -18.13
C PRO A 59 -6.34 16.11 -18.60
N GLY A 60 -5.51 15.09 -18.84
CA GLY A 60 -4.15 15.24 -19.36
C GLY A 60 -3.09 15.72 -18.36
N THR A 61 -3.40 15.82 -17.06
CA THR A 61 -2.36 16.07 -16.04
C THR A 61 -1.70 14.75 -15.64
N PRO A 62 -0.35 14.70 -15.54
CA PRO A 62 0.37 13.46 -15.25
C PRO A 62 0.27 13.01 -13.78
N ASP A 63 0.07 13.93 -12.85
CA ASP A 63 0.15 13.67 -11.40
C ASP A 63 -0.77 14.59 -10.58
N GLU A 64 -0.85 14.36 -9.26
CA GLU A 64 -1.68 15.15 -8.34
C GLU A 64 -1.20 16.62 -8.26
N TRP A 65 0.10 16.84 -8.45
CA TRP A 65 0.70 18.17 -8.45
C TRP A 65 0.15 19.05 -9.58
N ASP A 66 0.15 18.53 -10.80
CA ASP A 66 -0.37 19.21 -11.99
C ASP A 66 -1.91 19.20 -12.03
N PHE A 67 -2.55 18.16 -11.47
CA PHE A 67 -3.99 18.14 -11.20
C PHE A 67 -4.41 19.35 -10.35
N CYS A 68 -3.75 19.57 -9.21
CA CYS A 68 -4.03 20.73 -8.37
C CYS A 68 -3.63 22.04 -9.02
N ALA A 69 -2.50 22.08 -9.74
CA ALA A 69 -2.09 23.27 -10.48
C ALA A 69 -3.16 23.72 -11.49
N LYS A 70 -3.78 22.76 -12.19
CA LYS A 70 -4.85 23.00 -13.17
C LYS A 70 -6.13 23.48 -12.51
N LEU A 71 -6.54 22.85 -11.40
CA LEU A 71 -7.78 23.20 -10.70
C LEU A 71 -7.69 24.48 -9.86
N LYS A 72 -6.49 24.91 -9.46
CA LYS A 72 -6.26 26.09 -8.60
C LYS A 72 -7.11 25.99 -7.33
N SER A 73 -7.96 26.99 -7.06
CA SER A 73 -8.84 27.03 -5.89
C SER A 73 -9.88 25.90 -5.85
N GLN A 74 -10.14 25.23 -6.98
CA GLN A 74 -11.04 24.08 -7.02
C GLN A 74 -10.36 22.77 -6.59
N CYS A 75 -9.02 22.72 -6.44
CA CYS A 75 -8.37 21.46 -6.04
C CYS A 75 -8.87 20.98 -4.68
N GLY A 76 -8.93 21.89 -3.70
CA GLY A 76 -9.40 21.57 -2.35
C GLY A 76 -10.83 21.01 -2.32
N PRO A 77 -11.86 21.73 -2.81
CA PRO A 77 -13.23 21.23 -2.84
C PRO A 77 -13.39 19.87 -3.55
N VAL A 78 -12.71 19.67 -4.68
CA VAL A 78 -12.77 18.41 -5.44
C VAL A 78 -12.14 17.26 -4.67
N LEU A 79 -10.98 17.49 -4.05
CA LEU A 79 -10.30 16.47 -3.26
C LEU A 79 -11.03 16.15 -1.96
N GLU A 80 -11.54 17.15 -1.23
CA GLU A 80 -12.35 16.96 -0.03
C GLU A 80 -13.61 16.13 -0.31
N GLN A 81 -14.27 16.35 -1.45
CA GLN A 81 -15.39 15.52 -1.87
C GLN A 81 -14.95 14.07 -2.10
N ARG A 82 -13.83 13.85 -2.79
CA ARG A 82 -13.28 12.50 -3.00
C ARG A 82 -12.89 11.83 -1.69
N TYR A 83 -12.23 12.55 -0.78
CA TYR A 83 -11.84 12.03 0.53
C TYR A 83 -13.05 11.56 1.33
N ALA A 84 -14.18 12.26 1.23
CA ALA A 84 -15.42 11.94 1.94
C ALA A 84 -16.19 10.74 1.35
N SER A 85 -16.06 10.46 0.05
CA SER A 85 -16.92 9.48 -0.64
C SER A 85 -16.20 8.27 -1.22
N TYR A 86 -14.88 8.33 -1.42
CA TYR A 86 -14.16 7.26 -2.12
C TYR A 86 -13.97 6.02 -1.24
N ILE A 87 -13.50 6.19 0.00
CA ILE A 87 -13.46 5.13 1.02
C ILE A 87 -14.44 5.50 2.13
N THR A 88 -15.32 4.56 2.45
CA THR A 88 -16.38 4.74 3.46
C THR A 88 -16.34 3.62 4.50
N THR A 89 -17.11 3.75 5.58
CA THR A 89 -17.26 2.68 6.58
C THR A 89 -17.84 1.38 6.00
N LYS A 90 -18.64 1.47 4.92
CA LYS A 90 -19.15 0.29 4.19
C LYS A 90 -18.03 -0.48 3.49
N ASP A 91 -17.00 0.22 3.02
CA ASP A 91 -15.82 -0.43 2.47
C ASP A 91 -15.08 -1.21 3.55
N ILE A 92 -14.89 -0.61 4.73
CA ILE A 92 -14.28 -1.29 5.88
C ILE A 92 -15.10 -2.50 6.33
N ASP A 93 -16.43 -2.39 6.37
CA ASP A 93 -17.31 -3.53 6.68
C ASP A 93 -17.11 -4.68 5.68
N SER A 94 -16.96 -4.35 4.39
CA SER A 94 -16.73 -5.33 3.31
C SER A 94 -15.33 -5.95 3.37
N MET A 95 -14.30 -5.16 3.70
CA MET A 95 -12.94 -5.66 3.94
C MET A 95 -12.92 -6.66 5.09
N ALA A 96 -13.54 -6.30 6.23
CA ALA A 96 -13.63 -7.19 7.39
C ALA A 96 -14.37 -8.50 7.05
N ALA A 97 -15.46 -8.42 6.28
CA ALA A 97 -16.19 -9.59 5.79
C ALA A 97 -15.32 -10.52 4.91
N ALA A 98 -14.39 -9.95 4.15
CA ALA A 98 -13.43 -10.67 3.32
C ALA A 98 -12.20 -11.18 4.11
N GLY A 99 -12.16 -11.01 5.44
CA GLY A 99 -11.04 -11.45 6.27
C GLY A 99 -9.80 -10.56 6.18
N ILE A 100 -9.94 -9.31 5.74
CA ILE A 100 -8.88 -8.31 5.81
C ILE A 100 -8.69 -7.88 7.26
N ASN A 101 -7.44 -7.92 7.73
CA ASN A 101 -7.04 -7.51 9.07
C ASN A 101 -6.00 -6.38 9.08
N VAL A 102 -5.56 -5.91 7.90
CA VAL A 102 -4.66 -4.77 7.73
C VAL A 102 -5.15 -3.86 6.61
N ILE A 103 -5.11 -2.54 6.81
CA ILE A 103 -5.22 -1.56 5.72
C ILE A 103 -3.95 -0.71 5.68
N ARG A 104 -3.34 -0.59 4.49
CA ARG A 104 -2.24 0.34 4.23
C ARG A 104 -2.80 1.58 3.55
N VAL A 105 -2.50 2.75 4.11
CA VAL A 105 -3.12 4.01 3.68
C VAL A 105 -2.06 5.00 3.20
N PRO A 106 -1.83 5.07 1.88
CA PRO A 106 -0.98 6.07 1.27
C PRO A 106 -1.50 7.49 1.54
N THR A 107 -0.61 8.35 2.00
CA THR A 107 -0.84 9.79 2.20
C THR A 107 0.37 10.56 1.66
N GLY A 108 0.15 11.70 1.01
CA GLY A 108 1.27 12.58 0.68
C GLY A 108 1.75 13.39 1.88
N TYR A 109 2.96 13.95 1.81
CA TYR A 109 3.48 14.83 2.88
C TYR A 109 2.55 16.03 3.15
N ASN A 110 1.77 16.46 2.16
CA ASN A 110 0.80 17.56 2.23
C ASN A 110 -0.36 17.31 3.22
N ALA A 111 -0.59 16.07 3.63
CA ALA A 111 -1.50 15.75 4.73
C ALA A 111 -0.93 16.11 6.12
N TRP A 112 0.40 16.30 6.20
CA TRP A 112 1.16 16.35 7.46
C TRP A 112 1.93 17.65 7.65
N VAL A 113 2.37 18.26 6.55
CA VAL A 113 3.14 19.49 6.56
C VAL A 113 2.89 20.31 5.29
N THR A 114 2.75 21.62 5.47
CA THR A 114 2.69 22.57 4.34
C THR A 114 4.10 22.99 3.97
N VAL A 115 4.48 22.73 2.72
CA VAL A 115 5.80 23.08 2.18
C VAL A 115 5.64 24.27 1.22
N PRO A 116 6.40 25.38 1.40
CA PRO A 116 6.35 26.51 0.49
C PRO A 116 6.62 26.10 -0.95
N GLY A 117 5.76 26.53 -1.87
CA GLY A 117 5.86 26.22 -3.30
C GLY A 117 5.28 24.87 -3.71
N SER A 118 4.85 24.02 -2.76
CA SER A 118 4.10 22.81 -3.09
C SER A 118 2.76 23.17 -3.75
N ARG A 119 2.40 22.44 -4.80
CA ARG A 119 1.07 22.54 -5.44
C ARG A 119 0.09 21.49 -4.95
N LEU A 120 0.54 20.54 -4.13
CA LEU A 120 -0.34 19.56 -3.52
C LEU A 120 -1.28 20.23 -2.51
N TYR A 121 -2.53 19.80 -2.47
CA TYR A 121 -3.53 20.39 -1.58
C TYR A 121 -3.27 19.99 -0.12
N SER A 122 -3.08 20.95 0.79
CA SER A 122 -3.07 20.69 2.24
C SER A 122 -4.45 20.99 2.82
N GLY A 123 -5.14 19.97 3.34
CA GLY A 123 -6.53 20.07 3.80
C GLY A 123 -6.86 19.11 4.94
N ASN A 124 -8.04 18.49 4.89
CA ASN A 124 -8.56 17.64 5.96
C ASN A 124 -8.19 16.16 5.81
N GLN A 125 -7.16 15.79 5.03
CA GLN A 125 -6.77 14.39 4.84
C GLN A 125 -6.66 13.62 6.16
N ALA A 126 -5.98 14.20 7.16
CA ALA A 126 -5.83 13.60 8.49
C ALA A 126 -7.18 13.39 9.20
N ARG A 127 -8.17 14.27 9.02
CA ARG A 127 -9.51 14.10 9.61
C ARG A 127 -10.26 12.91 8.98
N PHE A 128 -10.19 12.76 7.65
CA PHE A 128 -10.79 11.61 6.96
C PHE A 128 -10.09 10.31 7.34
N LEU A 129 -8.74 10.33 7.42
CA LEU A 129 -7.97 9.20 7.92
C LEU A 129 -8.38 8.82 9.34
N ARG A 130 -8.54 9.79 10.26
CA ARG A 130 -9.00 9.53 11.64
C ARG A 130 -10.35 8.81 11.64
N ALA A 131 -11.32 9.30 10.88
CA ALA A 131 -12.66 8.72 10.86
C ALA A 131 -12.66 7.25 10.41
N ILE A 132 -11.93 6.93 9.33
CA ILE A 132 -11.86 5.56 8.80
C ILE A 132 -10.99 4.65 9.67
N SER A 133 -9.82 5.12 10.12
CA SER A 133 -8.91 4.32 10.95
C SER A 133 -9.51 3.99 12.31
N ASP A 134 -10.13 4.95 13.00
CA ASP A 134 -10.78 4.69 14.28
C ASP A 134 -11.92 3.69 14.13
N TYR A 135 -12.71 3.79 13.05
CA TYR A 135 -13.78 2.83 12.77
C TYR A 135 -13.23 1.42 12.52
N ALA A 136 -12.24 1.30 11.64
CA ALA A 136 -11.56 0.04 11.33
C ALA A 136 -10.97 -0.63 12.58
N ILE A 137 -10.22 0.13 13.39
CA ILE A 137 -9.55 -0.39 14.58
C ILE A 137 -10.58 -0.74 15.67
N LYS A 138 -11.51 0.17 15.99
CA LYS A 138 -12.45 0.00 17.11
C LYS A 138 -13.52 -1.06 16.84
N LYS A 139 -13.97 -1.21 15.57
CA LYS A 139 -15.04 -2.16 15.21
C LYS A 139 -14.52 -3.55 14.84
N TYR A 140 -13.38 -3.61 14.17
CA TYR A 140 -12.88 -4.84 13.55
C TYR A 140 -11.47 -5.24 13.97
N GLY A 141 -10.79 -4.43 14.79
CA GLY A 141 -9.39 -4.67 15.13
C GLY A 141 -8.45 -4.64 13.93
N ILE A 142 -8.88 -4.04 12.81
CA ILE A 142 -8.06 -3.89 11.60
C ILE A 142 -6.89 -2.96 11.94
N HIS A 143 -5.67 -3.43 11.70
CA HIS A 143 -4.46 -2.64 11.92
C HIS A 143 -4.19 -1.70 10.75
N VAL A 144 -3.74 -0.48 11.03
CA VAL A 144 -3.55 0.57 10.03
C VAL A 144 -2.07 0.85 9.84
N ILE A 145 -1.58 0.71 8.61
CA ILE A 145 -0.27 1.23 8.21
C ILE A 145 -0.51 2.64 7.65
N LEU A 146 -0.07 3.65 8.38
CA LEU A 146 -0.05 5.05 7.91
C LEU A 146 1.21 5.23 7.09
N ASP A 147 1.05 5.41 5.78
CA ASP A 147 2.13 5.53 4.83
C ASP A 147 2.28 6.97 4.33
N ILE A 148 3.47 7.54 4.50
CA ILE A 148 3.87 8.82 3.91
C ILE A 148 4.50 8.52 2.54
N HIS A 149 3.62 8.43 1.55
CA HIS A 149 3.88 7.90 0.22
C HIS A 149 4.73 8.83 -0.65
N SER A 150 4.62 10.14 -0.43
CA SER A 150 5.45 11.16 -1.07
C SER A 150 6.18 12.01 -0.04
N LEU A 151 7.41 12.41 -0.35
CA LEU A 151 8.19 13.34 0.47
C LEU A 151 8.55 14.60 -0.33
N PRO A 152 8.75 15.75 0.35
CA PRO A 152 9.03 17.02 -0.30
C PRO A 152 10.23 16.93 -1.25
N GLY A 153 10.07 17.39 -2.49
CA GLY A 153 11.11 17.33 -3.51
C GLY A 153 11.08 16.09 -4.39
N GLY A 154 10.28 15.07 -4.08
CA GLY A 154 10.06 13.92 -4.97
C GLY A 154 11.07 12.79 -4.78
N LEU A 155 10.52 11.60 -4.53
CA LEU A 155 11.27 10.40 -4.14
C LEU A 155 11.82 9.57 -5.31
N ASN A 156 11.19 9.66 -6.47
CA ASN A 156 11.40 8.67 -7.53
C ASN A 156 11.06 9.17 -8.94
N GLY A 157 10.85 10.47 -9.11
CA GLY A 157 10.50 11.05 -10.41
C GLY A 157 9.11 10.72 -10.90
N MET A 158 8.25 10.08 -10.09
CA MET A 158 6.87 9.80 -10.43
C MET A 158 5.90 10.64 -9.63
N GLY A 159 4.68 10.82 -10.16
CA GLY A 159 3.59 11.47 -9.45
C GLY A 159 3.35 10.94 -8.03
N LEU A 160 3.47 9.63 -7.83
CA LEU A 160 3.32 8.98 -6.51
C LEU A 160 4.43 9.38 -5.51
N GLY A 161 5.61 9.78 -6.00
CA GLY A 161 6.70 10.26 -5.17
C GLY A 161 6.62 11.75 -4.83
N GLU A 162 5.87 12.54 -5.61
CA GLU A 162 5.39 13.92 -5.37
C GLU A 162 4.87 14.50 -6.69
N LYS A 163 5.71 14.42 -7.73
CA LYS A 163 5.53 15.05 -9.04
C LYS A 163 6.42 14.34 -10.07
N GLU A 164 5.85 14.11 -11.25
CA GLU A 164 6.53 13.59 -12.43
C GLU A 164 7.80 14.39 -12.75
N GLY A 165 8.90 13.68 -12.96
CA GLY A 165 10.23 14.22 -13.23
C GLY A 165 10.98 14.76 -12.01
N ASN A 166 10.40 14.76 -10.80
CA ASN A 166 11.05 15.34 -9.62
C ASN A 166 11.83 14.32 -8.77
N TYR A 167 13.10 14.62 -8.51
CA TYR A 167 14.06 13.81 -7.73
C TYR A 167 14.78 14.64 -6.66
N GLY A 168 14.27 15.83 -6.36
CA GLY A 168 14.88 16.83 -5.49
C GLY A 168 14.86 16.53 -3.99
N TRP A 169 14.37 15.35 -3.57
CA TRP A 169 14.46 14.92 -2.17
C TRP A 169 15.89 14.48 -1.78
N PHE A 170 16.60 13.82 -2.69
CA PHE A 170 17.95 13.31 -2.42
C PHE A 170 18.95 14.45 -2.25
N GLN A 171 19.81 14.34 -1.23
CA GLN A 171 20.88 15.29 -0.94
C GLN A 171 20.38 16.73 -0.70
N ASN A 172 19.11 16.88 -0.30
CA ASN A 172 18.47 18.15 -0.05
C ASN A 172 18.06 18.26 1.43
N GLN A 173 18.83 19.03 2.19
CA GLN A 173 18.62 19.18 3.63
C GLN A 173 17.25 19.81 3.96
N THR A 174 16.78 20.78 3.17
CA THR A 174 15.47 21.40 3.36
C THR A 174 14.34 20.39 3.17
N ALA A 175 14.42 19.57 2.11
CA ALA A 175 13.46 18.49 1.86
C ALA A 175 13.46 17.47 3.00
N LEU A 176 14.64 17.10 3.49
CA LEU A 176 14.80 16.17 4.61
C LEU A 176 14.18 16.72 5.90
N GLU A 177 14.36 18.01 6.20
CA GLU A 177 13.76 18.65 7.37
C GLU A 177 12.24 18.71 7.30
N TYR A 178 11.66 19.02 6.14
CA TYR A 178 10.21 18.95 5.96
C TYR A 178 9.69 17.50 6.04
N SER A 179 10.46 16.53 5.55
CA SER A 179 10.13 15.10 5.71
C SER A 179 10.04 14.72 7.18
N TYR A 180 10.99 15.17 8.01
CA TYR A 180 10.93 14.96 9.45
C TYR A 180 9.75 15.66 10.12
N LYS A 181 9.37 16.87 9.68
CA LYS A 181 8.15 17.53 10.17
C LYS A 181 6.89 16.73 9.84
N ALA A 182 6.81 16.15 8.63
CA ALA A 182 5.71 15.27 8.25
C ALA A 182 5.64 14.03 9.16
N VAL A 183 6.78 13.38 9.41
CA VAL A 183 6.91 12.24 10.33
C VAL A 183 6.47 12.61 11.74
N GLU A 184 6.91 13.74 12.28
CA GLU A 184 6.51 14.20 13.62
C GLU A 184 5.00 14.47 13.71
N ALA A 185 4.39 15.01 12.64
CA ALA A 185 2.94 15.19 12.58
C ALA A 185 2.18 13.86 12.49
N ALA A 186 2.68 12.89 11.72
CA ALA A 186 2.11 11.54 11.65
C ALA A 186 2.23 10.79 12.99
N ILE A 187 3.34 10.94 13.71
CA ILE A 187 3.51 10.40 15.07
C ILE A 187 2.49 11.03 16.03
N LYS A 188 2.32 12.36 15.99
CA LYS A 188 1.32 13.06 16.80
C LYS A 188 -0.09 12.59 16.48
N PHE A 189 -0.39 12.35 15.20
CA PHE A 189 -1.65 11.76 14.78
C PHE A 189 -1.85 10.38 15.42
N ILE A 190 -0.89 9.47 15.31
CA ILE A 190 -1.00 8.14 15.91
C ILE A 190 -1.22 8.23 17.43
N GLN A 191 -0.40 9.02 18.13
CA GLN A 191 -0.51 9.17 19.59
C GLN A 191 -1.79 9.86 20.05
N GLY A 192 -2.36 10.74 19.22
CA GLY A 192 -3.63 11.40 19.49
C GLY A 192 -4.86 10.51 19.26
N SER A 193 -4.68 9.26 18.82
CA SER A 193 -5.77 8.27 18.78
C SER A 193 -6.04 7.73 20.19
N ASP A 194 -7.28 7.29 20.45
CA ASP A 194 -7.57 6.46 21.63
C ASP A 194 -7.01 5.03 21.52
N VAL A 195 -6.59 4.63 20.32
CA VAL A 195 -6.10 3.30 19.99
C VAL A 195 -4.76 3.36 19.23
N PRO A 196 -3.72 4.04 19.78
CA PRO A 196 -2.43 4.21 19.11
C PRO A 196 -1.74 2.87 18.78
N GLN A 197 -2.08 1.81 19.53
CA GLN A 197 -1.62 0.45 19.30
C GLN A 197 -2.10 -0.18 17.97
N GLY A 198 -3.15 0.38 17.34
CA GLY A 198 -3.67 -0.07 16.06
C GLY A 198 -2.95 0.51 14.84
N PHE A 199 -1.78 1.12 15.03
CA PHE A 199 -1.03 1.78 13.96
C PHE A 199 0.41 1.26 13.78
N THR A 200 0.89 1.35 12.55
CA THR A 200 2.30 1.29 12.17
C THR A 200 2.60 2.48 11.28
N LEU A 201 3.79 3.07 11.42
CA LEU A 201 4.23 4.20 10.59
C LEU A 201 5.15 3.68 9.47
N ALA A 202 4.75 3.89 8.21
CA ALA A 202 5.62 3.77 7.04
C ALA A 202 6.04 5.19 6.59
N PRO A 203 7.31 5.60 6.77
CA PRO A 203 7.69 7.01 6.65
C PRO A 203 8.14 7.41 5.24
N ILE A 204 8.21 6.47 4.29
CA ILE A 204 8.65 6.68 2.91
C ILE A 204 8.17 5.53 2.03
N ASN A 205 7.99 5.79 0.74
CA ASN A 205 7.62 4.82 -0.26
C ASN A 205 8.52 4.90 -1.50
N GLU A 206 9.08 3.77 -1.91
CA GLU A 206 9.84 3.58 -3.17
C GLU A 206 10.87 4.68 -3.49
N PRO A 207 11.85 4.98 -2.61
CA PRO A 207 12.92 5.91 -2.93
C PRO A 207 13.81 5.39 -4.07
N VAL A 208 13.96 6.19 -5.12
CA VAL A 208 14.71 5.90 -6.35
C VAL A 208 15.41 7.18 -6.83
N ASP A 209 16.73 7.16 -6.96
CA ASP A 209 17.50 8.28 -7.51
C ASP A 209 18.08 7.98 -8.91
N ASN A 210 17.96 6.75 -9.40
CA ASN A 210 18.32 6.40 -10.76
C ASN A 210 17.19 6.77 -11.72
N ARG A 211 17.49 7.68 -12.66
CA ARG A 211 16.52 8.21 -13.62
C ARG A 211 16.26 7.30 -14.82
N ASP A 212 17.03 6.21 -14.96
CA ASP A 212 16.72 5.17 -15.94
C ASP A 212 15.52 4.36 -15.47
N ILE A 213 14.35 4.69 -16.01
CA ILE A 213 13.08 4.04 -15.64
C ILE A 213 13.10 2.52 -15.86
N THR A 214 13.98 2.00 -16.73
CA THR A 214 14.12 0.55 -16.94
C THR A 214 14.71 -0.17 -15.72
N LYS A 215 15.28 0.57 -14.76
CA LYS A 215 15.77 0.06 -13.48
C LYS A 215 14.72 0.13 -12.38
N PHE A 216 13.59 0.80 -12.60
CA PHE A 216 12.54 0.85 -11.60
C PHE A 216 12.03 -0.57 -11.29
N GLY A 217 11.84 -0.89 -10.02
CA GLY A 217 11.55 -2.25 -9.58
C GLY A 217 12.78 -3.15 -9.38
N THR A 218 14.01 -2.65 -9.61
CA THR A 218 15.25 -3.42 -9.41
C THR A 218 16.20 -2.73 -8.41
N PRO A 219 17.15 -3.47 -7.80
CA PRO A 219 18.11 -2.88 -6.84
C PRO A 219 18.89 -1.67 -7.39
N GLU A 220 19.12 -1.62 -8.70
CA GLU A 220 19.81 -0.55 -9.42
C GLU A 220 19.02 0.76 -9.48
N ALA A 221 17.73 0.76 -9.12
CA ALA A 221 16.91 1.98 -9.02
C ALA A 221 17.46 2.96 -7.96
N LEU A 222 18.17 2.45 -6.95
CA LEU A 222 18.71 3.25 -5.86
C LEU A 222 20.23 3.13 -5.84
N SER A 223 20.93 4.21 -6.14
CA SER A 223 22.39 4.29 -6.07
C SER A 223 22.89 4.13 -4.63
N ASP A 224 24.18 3.85 -4.44
CA ASP A 224 24.75 3.77 -3.08
C ASP A 224 24.70 5.12 -2.35
N GLN A 225 24.79 6.24 -3.09
CA GLN A 225 24.66 7.58 -2.51
C GLN A 225 23.21 7.86 -2.07
N GLY A 226 22.24 7.51 -2.93
CA GLY A 226 20.82 7.57 -2.58
C GLY A 226 20.50 6.68 -1.39
N ALA A 227 21.05 5.48 -1.34
CA ALA A 227 20.88 4.56 -0.22
C ALA A 227 21.46 5.10 1.09
N ALA A 228 22.62 5.77 1.05
CA ALA A 228 23.19 6.43 2.23
C ALA A 228 22.27 7.57 2.74
N TRP A 229 21.66 8.34 1.83
CA TRP A 229 20.70 9.39 2.18
C TRP A 229 19.42 8.82 2.79
N VAL A 230 18.88 7.74 2.22
CA VAL A 230 17.73 6.99 2.77
C VAL A 230 18.06 6.44 4.16
N LEU A 231 19.28 5.91 4.37
CA LEU A 231 19.70 5.43 5.67
C LEU A 231 19.74 6.55 6.73
N GLN A 232 20.27 7.73 6.37
CA GLN A 232 20.23 8.91 7.24
C GLN A 232 18.79 9.26 7.62
N TYR A 233 17.87 9.25 6.66
CA TYR A 233 16.45 9.46 6.91
C TYR A 233 15.87 8.41 7.86
N PHE A 234 16.12 7.12 7.62
CA PHE A 234 15.65 6.03 8.47
C PHE A 234 16.11 6.17 9.92
N GLN A 235 17.38 6.47 10.15
CA GLN A 235 17.91 6.70 11.50
C GLN A 235 17.24 7.91 12.17
N GLY A 236 17.01 8.98 11.41
CA GLY A 236 16.30 10.17 11.90
C GLY A 236 14.83 9.92 12.24
N VAL A 237 14.15 9.04 11.50
CA VAL A 237 12.78 8.59 11.80
C VAL A 237 12.75 7.71 13.05
N ILE A 238 13.62 6.71 13.12
CA ILE A 238 13.72 5.80 14.27
C ILE A 238 13.93 6.59 15.56
N SER A 239 14.89 7.53 15.57
CA SER A 239 15.14 8.37 16.74
C SER A 239 13.91 9.18 17.18
N ARG A 240 13.12 9.69 16.24
CA ARG A 240 11.89 10.45 16.54
C ARG A 240 10.79 9.58 17.11
N VAL A 241 10.58 8.39 16.53
CA VAL A 241 9.59 7.43 17.03
C VAL A 241 10.00 6.92 18.39
N GLU A 242 11.26 6.54 18.61
CA GLU A 242 11.76 6.08 19.90
C GLU A 242 11.63 7.15 20.99
N LYS A 243 11.92 8.41 20.66
CA LYS A 243 11.73 9.54 21.58
C LYS A 243 10.26 9.78 21.94
N ALA A 244 9.36 9.59 20.98
CA ALA A 244 7.96 9.93 21.15
C ALA A 244 7.15 8.77 21.74
N ASN A 245 7.29 7.56 21.20
CA ASN A 245 6.70 6.32 21.69
C ASN A 245 7.35 5.10 20.98
N PRO A 246 8.30 4.39 21.63
CA PRO A 246 9.02 3.27 21.00
C PRO A 246 8.15 2.04 20.74
N LYS A 247 6.91 2.02 21.23
CA LYS A 247 5.97 0.92 20.99
C LYS A 247 5.33 0.97 19.60
N ILE A 248 5.35 2.14 18.93
CA ILE A 248 4.85 2.28 17.55
C ILE A 248 5.84 1.55 16.62
N PRO A 249 5.40 0.52 15.87
CA PRO A 249 6.26 -0.12 14.90
C PRO A 249 6.54 0.80 13.70
N ILE A 250 7.74 0.67 13.15
CA ILE A 250 8.18 1.42 11.98
C ILE A 250 8.34 0.44 10.82
N MET A 251 7.71 0.75 9.70
CA MET A 251 7.76 -0.03 8.47
C MET A 251 8.67 0.68 7.47
N LEU A 252 9.82 0.08 7.14
CA LEU A 252 10.80 0.68 6.23
C LEU A 252 10.68 0.08 4.83
N GLN A 253 10.34 0.92 3.84
CA GLN A 253 10.39 0.61 2.42
C GLN A 253 11.70 1.21 1.86
N GLY A 254 12.66 0.34 1.50
CA GLY A 254 14.03 0.71 1.15
C GLY A 254 14.29 0.77 -0.35
N GLY A 255 13.31 1.19 -1.14
CA GLY A 255 13.32 1.06 -2.60
C GLY A 255 13.18 -0.41 -3.00
N PHE A 256 13.99 -0.85 -3.96
CA PHE A 256 13.96 -2.22 -4.48
C PHE A 256 15.24 -3.01 -4.15
N ARG A 257 16.04 -2.51 -3.20
CA ARG A 257 17.19 -3.26 -2.68
C ARG A 257 16.71 -4.37 -1.75
N PRO A 258 17.37 -5.55 -1.74
CA PRO A 258 17.00 -6.66 -0.87
C PRO A 258 16.99 -6.28 0.61
N VAL A 259 16.14 -6.89 1.41
CA VAL A 259 16.00 -6.60 2.85
C VAL A 259 17.34 -6.70 3.59
N ASP A 260 18.17 -7.69 3.28
CA ASP A 260 19.46 -7.90 3.93
C ASP A 260 20.48 -6.78 3.66
N TYR A 261 20.31 -6.01 2.58
CA TYR A 261 21.10 -4.80 2.35
C TYR A 261 20.90 -3.80 3.50
N TRP A 262 19.65 -3.64 3.96
CA TRP A 262 19.25 -2.69 4.99
C TRP A 262 19.40 -3.25 6.40
N ALA A 263 19.05 -4.52 6.61
CA ALA A 263 18.97 -5.16 7.92
C ALA A 263 20.27 -5.07 8.74
N LYS A 264 21.43 -5.00 8.08
CA LYS A 264 22.74 -4.88 8.75
C LYS A 264 22.93 -3.55 9.51
N TYR A 265 22.21 -2.49 9.14
CA TYR A 265 22.38 -1.15 9.73
C TYR A 265 21.58 -0.92 11.02
N PHE A 266 20.67 -1.83 11.39
CA PHE A 266 19.77 -1.65 12.53
C PHE A 266 20.00 -2.72 13.60
N ALA A 267 19.81 -2.41 14.88
CA ALA A 267 19.88 -3.43 15.93
C ALA A 267 18.66 -4.36 15.88
N ALA A 268 18.82 -5.66 16.17
CA ALA A 268 17.71 -6.62 16.13
C ALA A 268 16.58 -6.32 17.16
N SER A 269 16.86 -5.45 18.13
CA SER A 269 15.92 -4.93 19.12
C SER A 269 15.09 -3.74 18.63
N THR A 270 15.46 -3.09 17.51
CA THR A 270 14.67 -1.99 16.96
C THR A 270 13.31 -2.51 16.48
N ASN A 271 12.22 -1.80 16.81
CA ASN A 271 10.85 -2.19 16.47
C ASN A 271 10.54 -1.91 14.98
N LEU A 272 11.13 -2.73 14.12
CA LEU A 272 11.11 -2.57 12.66
C LEU A 272 10.44 -3.76 11.97
N VAL A 273 9.77 -3.46 10.87
CA VAL A 273 9.35 -4.39 9.82
C VAL A 273 9.81 -3.82 8.47
N PHE A 274 10.27 -4.68 7.56
CA PHE A 274 10.56 -4.25 6.20
C PHE A 274 9.35 -4.40 5.31
N ASP A 275 9.10 -3.38 4.49
CA ASP A 275 8.12 -3.38 3.41
C ASP A 275 8.83 -3.72 2.09
N VAL A 276 8.27 -4.67 1.34
CA VAL A 276 8.76 -5.06 0.02
C VAL A 276 7.60 -5.07 -0.98
N HIS A 277 7.83 -4.47 -2.13
CA HIS A 277 6.84 -4.37 -3.20
C HIS A 277 7.19 -5.35 -4.32
N ASN A 278 6.22 -6.14 -4.75
CA ASN A 278 6.42 -7.17 -5.78
C ASN A 278 5.39 -7.02 -6.90
N TYR A 279 5.87 -6.61 -8.07
CA TYR A 279 5.04 -6.44 -9.26
C TYR A 279 5.56 -7.25 -10.44
N TYR A 280 4.64 -7.51 -11.38
CA TYR A 280 4.88 -8.43 -12.49
C TYR A 280 4.41 -7.88 -13.83
N PHE A 281 3.95 -6.63 -13.91
CA PHE A 281 3.35 -6.05 -15.11
C PHE A 281 4.38 -5.47 -16.10
N ALA A 282 5.65 -5.34 -15.68
CA ALA A 282 6.73 -4.81 -16.51
C ALA A 282 8.09 -5.37 -16.07
N GLY A 283 9.10 -5.27 -16.95
CA GLY A 283 10.50 -5.60 -16.63
C GLY A 283 10.81 -7.09 -16.45
N ARG A 284 9.82 -7.99 -16.58
CA ARG A 284 9.95 -9.44 -16.35
C ARG A 284 9.18 -10.21 -17.44
N PRO A 285 9.62 -11.42 -17.84
CA PRO A 285 8.93 -12.25 -18.82
C PRO A 285 7.78 -13.04 -18.18
N THR A 286 6.87 -12.33 -17.53
CA THR A 286 5.74 -12.88 -16.78
C THR A 286 4.51 -13.00 -17.68
N THR A 287 3.80 -14.12 -17.55
CA THR A 287 2.47 -14.33 -18.10
C THR A 287 1.53 -14.83 -17.02
N SER A 288 0.21 -14.73 -17.23
CA SER A 288 -0.75 -15.27 -16.27
C SER A 288 -0.55 -16.75 -15.96
N GLN A 289 -0.01 -17.54 -16.88
CA GLN A 289 0.26 -18.97 -16.68
C GLN A 289 1.50 -19.24 -15.82
N ASN A 290 2.55 -18.41 -15.93
CA ASN A 290 3.79 -18.62 -15.18
C ASN A 290 3.88 -17.79 -13.88
N LEU A 291 2.95 -16.86 -13.67
CA LEU A 291 2.97 -15.87 -12.59
C LEU A 291 3.07 -16.50 -11.20
N ALA A 292 2.35 -17.60 -10.96
CA ALA A 292 2.43 -18.37 -9.72
C ALA A 292 3.87 -18.79 -9.36
N GLY A 293 4.69 -19.14 -10.37
CA GLY A 293 6.10 -19.49 -10.18
C GLY A 293 6.96 -18.29 -9.77
N PHE A 294 6.73 -17.13 -10.40
CA PHE A 294 7.41 -15.88 -10.05
C PHE A 294 7.06 -15.42 -8.63
N ILE A 295 5.77 -15.43 -8.27
CA ILE A 295 5.30 -15.11 -6.93
C ILE A 295 5.96 -16.02 -5.88
N CYS A 296 5.98 -17.34 -6.13
CA CYS A 296 6.61 -18.29 -5.22
C CYS A 296 8.11 -18.07 -5.07
N SER A 297 8.81 -17.75 -6.17
CA SER A 297 10.23 -17.41 -6.14
C SER A 297 10.48 -16.17 -5.29
N ASP A 298 9.73 -15.09 -5.53
CA ASP A 298 9.87 -13.84 -4.78
C ASP A 298 9.55 -14.04 -3.30
N ALA A 299 8.50 -14.80 -2.96
CA ALA A 299 8.11 -15.08 -1.57
C ALA A 299 9.22 -15.80 -0.79
N LYS A 300 9.88 -16.79 -1.40
CA LYS A 300 11.00 -17.50 -0.79
C LYS A 300 12.22 -16.61 -0.57
N ASN A 301 12.44 -15.66 -1.48
CA ASN A 301 13.62 -14.79 -1.48
C ASN A 301 13.43 -13.48 -0.70
N THR A 302 12.18 -13.11 -0.37
CA THR A 302 11.81 -11.88 0.35
C THR A 302 11.65 -12.16 1.84
N THR A 303 12.66 -12.80 2.44
CA THR A 303 12.68 -13.12 3.86
C THR A 303 13.90 -12.51 4.53
N SER A 304 13.88 -12.36 5.85
CA SER A 304 15.05 -11.95 6.62
C SER A 304 15.08 -12.71 7.94
N PRO A 305 16.25 -13.21 8.38
CA PRO A 305 16.38 -13.87 9.68
C PRO A 305 16.34 -12.87 10.84
N LYS A 306 16.55 -11.58 10.58
CA LYS A 306 16.71 -10.55 11.62
C LYS A 306 15.44 -9.76 11.91
N PHE A 307 14.69 -9.43 10.86
CA PHE A 307 13.50 -8.59 10.96
C PHE A 307 12.30 -9.23 10.23
N PRO A 308 11.07 -8.98 10.70
CA PRO A 308 9.89 -9.38 9.95
C PRO A 308 9.85 -8.63 8.61
N VAL A 309 9.28 -9.29 7.61
CA VAL A 309 9.05 -8.74 6.28
C VAL A 309 7.55 -8.78 5.99
N PHE A 310 7.00 -7.71 5.46
CA PHE A 310 5.62 -7.61 5.00
C PHE A 310 5.65 -7.19 3.52
N VAL A 311 4.83 -7.83 2.69
CA VAL A 311 4.71 -7.45 1.27
C VAL A 311 3.64 -6.38 1.15
N GLY A 312 3.99 -5.11 1.35
CA GLY A 312 3.03 -4.01 1.44
C GLY A 312 2.34 -3.68 0.13
N GLU A 313 2.91 -4.08 -0.99
CA GLU A 313 2.29 -3.92 -2.31
C GLU A 313 2.59 -5.07 -3.25
N TRP A 314 1.55 -5.52 -3.97
CA TRP A 314 1.64 -6.44 -5.09
C TRP A 314 0.31 -6.47 -5.86
N SER A 315 0.34 -6.94 -7.11
CA SER A 315 -0.84 -7.22 -7.93
C SER A 315 -0.58 -8.38 -8.90
N ILE A 316 -1.63 -8.93 -9.50
CA ILE A 316 -1.55 -10.11 -10.38
C ILE A 316 -1.47 -9.78 -11.88
N GLN A 317 -1.37 -8.50 -12.27
CA GLN A 317 -1.13 -8.19 -13.67
C GLN A 317 0.27 -8.67 -14.06
N ALA A 318 0.35 -9.51 -15.09
CA ALA A 318 1.56 -9.96 -15.74
C ALA A 318 1.96 -9.02 -16.90
N ALA A 319 3.18 -9.15 -17.41
CA ALA A 319 3.69 -8.31 -18.48
C ALA A 319 2.97 -8.60 -19.81
N THR A 320 2.73 -9.88 -20.11
CA THR A 320 2.02 -10.31 -21.32
C THR A 320 1.06 -11.46 -21.06
N ASN A 321 0.18 -11.76 -22.00
CA ASN A 321 -0.76 -12.89 -21.99
C ASN A 321 -1.55 -12.98 -20.67
N ASN A 322 -2.12 -11.86 -20.22
CA ASN A 322 -3.03 -11.83 -19.08
C ASN A 322 -4.33 -12.58 -19.40
N THR A 323 -4.83 -13.39 -18.47
CA THR A 323 -6.09 -14.13 -18.66
C THR A 323 -6.99 -14.06 -17.44
N PHE A 324 -8.30 -13.96 -17.67
CA PHE A 324 -9.29 -13.92 -16.59
C PHE A 324 -9.35 -15.22 -15.80
N THR A 325 -9.12 -16.35 -16.47
CA THR A 325 -9.17 -17.69 -15.89
C THR A 325 -8.05 -17.93 -14.88
N SER A 326 -6.91 -17.24 -15.01
CA SER A 326 -5.77 -17.38 -14.10
C SER A 326 -5.85 -16.47 -12.87
N ARG A 327 -6.76 -15.49 -12.83
CA ARG A 327 -6.84 -14.51 -11.72
C ARG A 327 -7.00 -15.18 -10.36
N ALA A 328 -7.95 -16.12 -10.24
CA ALA A 328 -8.19 -16.84 -8.99
C ALA A 328 -6.95 -17.62 -8.55
N GLN A 329 -6.28 -18.34 -9.46
CA GLN A 329 -5.08 -19.09 -9.12
C GLN A 329 -3.93 -18.17 -8.68
N ASN A 330 -3.67 -17.08 -9.43
CA ASN A 330 -2.55 -16.18 -9.15
C ASN A 330 -2.77 -15.38 -7.85
N LEU A 331 -3.98 -14.86 -7.63
CA LEU A 331 -4.35 -14.15 -6.40
C LEU A 331 -4.18 -15.06 -5.19
N ASN A 332 -4.75 -16.28 -5.24
CA ASN A 332 -4.68 -17.17 -4.09
C ASN A 332 -3.28 -17.76 -3.87
N THR A 333 -2.50 -17.92 -4.94
CA THR A 333 -1.08 -18.31 -4.81
C THR A 333 -0.29 -17.24 -4.07
N GLY A 334 -0.45 -15.97 -4.41
CA GLY A 334 0.24 -14.88 -3.69
C GLY A 334 -0.21 -14.77 -2.25
N LEU A 335 -1.52 -14.73 -1.97
CA LEU A 335 -2.04 -14.67 -0.60
C LEU A 335 -1.47 -15.82 0.27
N LYS A 336 -1.40 -17.04 -0.28
CA LYS A 336 -0.80 -18.19 0.39
C LYS A 336 0.72 -18.08 0.55
N ALA A 337 1.44 -17.71 -0.51
CA ALA A 337 2.89 -17.66 -0.52
C ALA A 337 3.42 -16.59 0.45
N TRP A 338 2.89 -15.37 0.38
CA TRP A 338 3.30 -14.28 1.28
C TRP A 338 2.99 -14.62 2.74
N ALA A 339 1.81 -15.17 3.05
CA ALA A 339 1.48 -15.59 4.41
C ALA A 339 2.39 -16.71 4.94
N THR A 340 2.88 -17.58 4.05
CA THR A 340 3.77 -18.71 4.38
C THR A 340 5.19 -18.23 4.68
N TYR A 341 5.78 -17.42 3.81
CA TYR A 341 7.20 -17.08 3.88
C TYR A 341 7.49 -15.76 4.59
N THR A 342 6.53 -14.84 4.66
CA THR A 342 6.68 -13.53 5.29
C THR A 342 5.60 -13.33 6.37
N GLN A 343 5.34 -12.08 6.79
CA GLN A 343 4.22 -11.75 7.66
C GLN A 343 2.91 -11.57 6.89
N GLY A 344 2.88 -11.88 5.59
CA GLY A 344 1.73 -11.68 4.72
C GLY A 344 1.88 -10.47 3.81
N SER A 345 0.75 -9.95 3.32
CA SER A 345 0.77 -8.95 2.26
C SER A 345 -0.41 -7.99 2.27
N ALA A 346 -0.26 -6.82 1.64
CA ALA A 346 -1.36 -5.94 1.24
C ALA A 346 -1.45 -5.82 -0.29
N TYR A 347 -2.61 -6.17 -0.85
CA TYR A 347 -2.85 -6.07 -2.30
C TYR A 347 -2.96 -4.61 -2.73
N TRP A 348 -2.36 -4.22 -3.86
CA TRP A 348 -2.65 -2.96 -4.52
C TRP A 348 -3.75 -3.19 -5.57
N THR A 349 -4.99 -2.74 -5.35
CA THR A 349 -5.54 -1.93 -4.25
C THR A 349 -7.01 -2.31 -3.97
N TRP A 350 -7.66 -1.74 -2.94
CA TRP A 350 -9.06 -2.06 -2.62
C TRP A 350 -10.04 -1.70 -3.75
N LYS A 351 -9.94 -0.49 -4.30
CA LYS A 351 -10.76 0.00 -5.43
C LYS A 351 -9.88 0.49 -6.55
N PHE A 352 -10.11 -0.03 -7.75
CA PHE A 352 -9.37 0.36 -8.94
C PHE A 352 -10.30 0.34 -10.16
N PHE A 353 -10.33 1.45 -10.88
CA PHE A 353 -11.22 1.71 -12.03
C PHE A 353 -10.43 2.05 -13.30
N GLY A 354 -9.12 1.83 -13.33
CA GLY A 354 -8.30 1.99 -14.51
C GLY A 354 -8.79 1.12 -15.66
N ASN A 355 -8.91 1.73 -16.83
CA ASN A 355 -9.52 1.14 -18.02
C ASN A 355 -8.54 0.96 -19.18
N GLU A 356 -7.25 1.18 -18.94
CA GLU A 356 -6.21 0.91 -19.93
C GLU A 356 -6.15 -0.60 -20.20
N PRO A 357 -6.19 -1.03 -21.48
CA PRO A 357 -6.04 -2.43 -21.83
C PRO A 357 -4.73 -3.01 -21.31
N VAL A 358 -4.78 -4.25 -20.85
CA VAL A 358 -3.56 -5.03 -20.58
C VAL A 358 -3.22 -5.88 -21.80
N ASP A 359 -1.97 -6.31 -21.91
CA ASP A 359 -1.62 -7.34 -22.90
C ASP A 359 -2.30 -8.67 -22.53
N GLY A 360 -3.21 -9.15 -23.38
CA GLY A 360 -4.09 -10.29 -23.10
C GLY A 360 -5.55 -9.87 -22.94
N GLU A 361 -6.24 -10.42 -21.94
CA GLU A 361 -7.67 -10.25 -21.70
C GLU A 361 -7.95 -9.10 -20.72
N GLY A 362 -8.78 -8.12 -21.12
CA GLY A 362 -9.33 -7.11 -20.22
C GLY A 362 -8.50 -5.84 -20.06
N ALA A 363 -8.73 -5.14 -18.95
CA ALA A 363 -8.09 -3.89 -18.59
C ALA A 363 -7.48 -3.94 -17.19
N GLN A 364 -6.70 -2.94 -16.79
CA GLN A 364 -6.06 -2.89 -15.48
C GLN A 364 -7.06 -3.11 -14.31
N GLY A 365 -8.26 -2.55 -14.37
CA GLY A 365 -9.31 -2.77 -13.37
C GLY A 365 -9.61 -4.24 -13.08
N ASP A 366 -9.45 -5.13 -14.06
CA ASP A 366 -9.70 -6.56 -13.91
C ASP A 366 -8.63 -7.30 -13.10
N TYR A 367 -7.47 -6.68 -12.87
CA TYR A 367 -6.29 -7.28 -12.21
C TYR A 367 -5.85 -6.52 -10.95
N TRP A 368 -6.30 -5.28 -10.75
CA TRP A 368 -5.87 -4.41 -9.65
C TRP A 368 -6.96 -4.09 -8.62
N ASN A 369 -8.22 -4.50 -8.86
CA ASN A 369 -9.35 -4.19 -7.98
C ASN A 369 -9.70 -5.34 -7.04
N TYR A 370 -9.23 -5.28 -5.80
CA TYR A 370 -9.50 -6.33 -4.80
C TYR A 370 -10.98 -6.41 -4.41
N SER A 371 -11.72 -5.30 -4.37
CA SER A 371 -13.15 -5.31 -4.05
C SER A 371 -13.97 -6.08 -5.07
N ASP A 372 -13.51 -6.12 -6.33
CA ASP A 372 -14.16 -6.92 -7.37
C ASP A 372 -13.83 -8.41 -7.22
N PHE A 373 -12.62 -8.77 -6.78
CA PHE A 373 -12.30 -10.16 -6.43
C PHE A 373 -13.16 -10.70 -5.28
N VAL A 374 -13.49 -9.85 -4.30
CA VAL A 374 -14.46 -10.19 -3.24
C VAL A 374 -15.85 -10.45 -3.83
N LYS A 375 -16.34 -9.58 -4.72
CA LYS A 375 -17.66 -9.74 -5.37
C LYS A 375 -17.72 -10.95 -6.29
N MET A 376 -16.61 -11.31 -6.93
CA MET A 376 -16.49 -12.48 -7.79
C MET A 376 -16.37 -13.80 -7.01
N ASP A 377 -16.20 -13.74 -5.68
CA ASP A 377 -16.02 -14.92 -4.82
C ASP A 377 -14.83 -15.80 -5.24
N ILE A 378 -13.71 -15.16 -5.63
CA ILE A 378 -12.50 -15.86 -6.09
C ILE A 378 -11.37 -15.90 -5.06
N ILE A 379 -11.62 -15.45 -3.83
CA ILE A 379 -10.61 -15.41 -2.75
C ILE A 379 -10.71 -16.69 -1.92
N ASN A 380 -9.74 -17.58 -2.10
CA ASN A 380 -9.55 -18.81 -1.35
C ASN A 380 -8.04 -19.16 -1.31
N PRO A 381 -7.27 -18.61 -0.36
CA PRO A 381 -5.82 -18.83 -0.30
C PRO A 381 -5.42 -20.32 -0.26
N SER A 382 -6.26 -21.19 0.33
CA SER A 382 -5.99 -22.64 0.36
C SER A 382 -5.95 -23.28 -1.02
N ALA A 383 -6.65 -22.70 -2.01
CA ALA A 383 -6.63 -23.14 -3.41
C ALA A 383 -5.42 -22.62 -4.21
N GLY A 384 -4.60 -21.73 -3.63
CA GLY A 384 -3.37 -21.25 -4.25
C GLY A 384 -2.35 -22.36 -4.49
N ALA A 385 -1.56 -22.23 -5.57
CA ALA A 385 -0.49 -23.16 -5.89
C ALA A 385 0.49 -23.26 -4.70
N THR A 386 0.99 -24.47 -4.44
CA THR A 386 2.04 -24.67 -3.43
C THR A 386 3.39 -24.37 -4.05
N CYS A 387 4.15 -23.46 -3.42
CA CYS A 387 5.50 -23.14 -3.83
C CYS A 387 6.43 -24.33 -3.61
N LYS A 388 6.72 -25.09 -4.67
CA LYS A 388 7.67 -26.21 -4.67
C LYS A 388 9.07 -25.70 -4.45
#